data_AF-H5WQ90-F1
#
_entry.id   AF-H5WQ90-F1
#
_cell.length_a   1.000
_cell.length_b   1.000
_cell.length_c   1.000
_cell.angle_alpha   90.00
_cell.angle_beta   90.00
_cell.angle_gamma   90.00
#
_symmetry.space_group_name_H-M   'P 1'
#
loop_
_entity.id
_entity.type
_entity.pdbx_description
1 polymer ?
#
loop_
_entity_poly.entity_id
_entity_poly.type
_entity_poly.pdbx_seq_one_letter_code
_entity_poly.pdbx_strand_id
1 'polypeptide(L)'
;MPSLFNQTPSLTPTQPRHLLGFKAPSIGALVCVATLGSAVPAAHAVDGCLVLLCFAAPSWRAIPQCVPPIRQVLRDLARGRAFPTCGMAGAGNSASHAWASAPAYCPPQYTQSFSDETGTYYTCDFNGAVSVNINGAPFARTWWNMGGDSVTDFSPGAKAQLGQWDNRFDRDFARWQPTLPPFFFNNAP
;
A
#
# COMPACT_ATOMS: atom_id res chain seq x y z
N MET A 1 5.68 44.26 -31.24
CA MET A 1 6.02 45.69 -31.30
C MET A 1 5.13 46.44 -30.30
N PRO A 2 5.67 47.37 -29.49
CA PRO A 2 5.64 47.20 -28.03
C PRO A 2 4.85 48.27 -27.24
N SER A 3 4.89 48.08 -25.91
CA SER A 3 4.49 48.98 -24.81
C SER A 3 3.02 48.81 -24.36
N LEU A 4 2.68 48.71 -23.07
CA LEU A 4 3.26 49.35 -21.89
C LEU A 4 3.20 48.46 -20.64
N PHE A 5 4.30 48.51 -19.89
CA PHE A 5 4.43 48.43 -18.43
C PHE A 5 3.14 48.61 -17.62
N ASN A 6 2.89 47.68 -16.69
CA ASN A 6 2.41 48.08 -15.36
C ASN A 6 2.96 47.18 -14.25
N GLN A 7 3.98 47.70 -13.55
CA GLN A 7 4.49 47.18 -12.29
C GLN A 7 3.75 47.85 -11.14
N THR A 8 3.26 47.06 -10.18
CA THR A 8 2.87 47.55 -8.84
C THR A 8 3.17 46.45 -7.81
N PRO A 9 3.41 46.79 -6.53
CA PRO A 9 4.72 46.58 -5.93
C PRO A 9 4.74 45.46 -4.89
N SER A 10 5.95 44.93 -4.70
CA SER A 10 6.36 44.06 -3.61
C SER A 10 6.15 44.71 -2.24
N LEU A 11 5.30 44.11 -1.40
CA LEU A 11 5.21 44.44 0.02
C LEU A 11 6.32 43.70 0.77
N THR A 12 7.41 44.42 1.05
CA THR A 12 8.47 44.02 1.98
C THR A 12 7.96 44.11 3.43
N PRO A 13 8.16 43.08 4.26
CA PRO A 13 7.89 43.16 5.69
C PRO A 13 8.91 44.05 6.41
N THR A 14 8.37 44.90 7.27
CA THR A 14 9.02 45.91 8.09
C THR A 14 9.92 45.26 9.15
N GLN A 15 11.20 45.63 9.15
CA GLN A 15 12.17 45.21 10.16
C GLN A 15 12.02 46.07 11.43
N PRO A 16 11.90 45.48 12.63
CA PRO A 16 11.91 46.26 13.87
C PRO A 16 13.33 46.66 14.27
N ARG A 17 13.52 47.97 14.44
CA ARG A 17 14.67 48.57 15.11
C ARG A 17 14.58 48.32 16.61
N HIS A 18 15.47 47.50 17.16
CA HIS A 18 15.77 47.50 18.59
C HIS A 18 17.22 47.92 18.80
N LEU A 19 17.40 49.21 19.08
CA LEU A 19 18.55 49.72 19.81
C LEU A 19 18.17 49.67 21.29
N LEU A 20 18.93 48.93 22.11
CA LEU A 20 19.20 49.27 23.51
C LEU A 20 20.19 48.25 24.07
N GLY A 21 21.44 48.69 24.22
CA GLY A 21 22.46 47.95 24.95
C GLY A 21 22.11 47.91 26.43
N PHE A 22 22.25 46.73 27.04
CA PHE A 22 22.30 46.57 28.48
C PHE A 22 23.52 45.72 28.82
N LYS A 23 24.36 46.30 29.69
CA LYS A 23 25.57 45.69 30.24
C LYS A 23 25.21 44.44 31.06
N ALA A 24 26.01 43.40 30.92
CA ALA A 24 26.02 42.24 31.82
C ALA A 24 26.35 42.68 33.26
N PRO A 25 25.80 41.97 34.25
CA PRO A 25 26.71 41.17 35.08
C PRO A 25 26.20 39.75 35.35
N SER A 26 27.17 38.85 35.50
CA SER A 26 27.04 37.45 35.88
C SER A 26 26.44 37.28 37.29
N ILE A 27 25.50 36.35 37.48
CA ILE A 27 25.27 35.49 38.67
C ILE A 27 24.27 34.40 38.24
N GLY A 28 24.56 33.16 38.58
CA GLY A 28 23.84 31.98 38.10
C GLY A 28 22.45 31.77 38.71
N ALA A 29 21.56 31.20 37.91
CA ALA A 29 20.42 30.41 38.35
C ALA A 29 20.01 29.47 37.22
N LEU A 30 20.07 28.17 37.53
CA LEU A 30 19.67 27.07 36.66
C LEU A 30 18.14 27.12 36.48
N VAL A 31 17.65 27.53 35.32
CA VAL A 31 16.22 27.41 34.96
C VAL A 31 16.12 26.33 33.89
N CYS A 32 15.68 25.15 34.31
CA CYS A 32 15.35 24.04 33.41
C CYS A 32 14.15 24.42 32.55
N VAL A 33 14.40 24.84 31.32
CA VAL A 33 13.37 25.00 30.29
C VAL A 33 12.99 23.61 29.78
N ALA A 34 11.97 22.99 30.38
CA ALA A 34 11.37 21.78 29.86
C ALA A 34 10.34 22.14 28.77
N THR A 35 10.81 22.37 27.54
CA THR A 35 9.93 22.41 26.37
C THR A 35 9.47 20.99 26.04
N LEU A 36 8.33 20.58 26.60
CA LEU A 36 7.58 19.41 26.13
C LEU A 36 6.93 19.74 24.79
N GLY A 37 7.73 19.74 23.73
CA GLY A 37 7.24 19.69 22.36
C GLY A 37 6.82 18.25 22.05
N SER A 38 5.61 17.85 22.47
CA SER A 38 5.00 16.63 21.96
C SER A 38 4.69 16.83 20.48
N ALA A 39 5.62 16.46 19.61
CA ALA A 39 5.37 16.25 18.20
C ALA A 39 4.33 15.14 18.11
N VAL A 40 3.05 15.51 18.02
CA VAL A 40 2.00 14.58 17.64
C VAL A 40 2.40 14.10 16.25
N PRO A 41 2.70 12.81 16.03
CA PRO A 41 2.94 12.34 14.67
C PRO A 41 1.67 12.68 13.90
N ALA A 42 1.81 13.44 12.82
CA ALA A 42 0.69 13.67 11.92
C ALA A 42 0.12 12.30 11.58
N ALA A 43 -1.17 12.10 11.85
CA ALA A 43 -1.87 10.91 11.43
C ALA A 43 -1.90 10.95 9.89
N HIS A 44 -0.85 10.42 9.26
CA HIS A 44 -0.82 10.23 7.83
C HIS A 44 -1.81 9.11 7.53
N ALA A 45 -3.08 9.49 7.34
CA ALA A 45 -4.04 8.63 6.69
C ALA A 45 -3.43 8.24 5.34
N VAL A 46 -3.43 6.95 5.04
CA VAL A 46 -2.92 6.48 3.77
C VAL A 46 -3.81 7.05 2.67
N ASP A 47 -3.22 7.69 1.66
CA ASP A 47 -3.96 8.15 0.49
C ASP A 47 -4.51 6.93 -0.27
N GLY A 48 -5.82 6.72 -0.15
CA GLY A 48 -6.51 5.59 -0.78
C GLY A 48 -6.39 5.59 -2.30
N CYS A 49 -6.27 6.76 -2.93
CA CYS A 49 -6.09 6.87 -4.37
C CYS A 49 -4.70 6.45 -4.81
N LEU A 50 -3.68 6.90 -4.08
CA LEU A 50 -2.32 6.42 -4.31
C LEU A 50 -2.22 4.90 -4.08
N VAL A 51 -2.84 4.38 -3.02
CA VAL A 51 -2.82 2.93 -2.72
C VAL A 51 -3.48 2.11 -3.82
N LEU A 52 -4.65 2.54 -4.31
CA LEU A 52 -5.33 1.87 -5.42
C LEU A 52 -4.42 1.80 -6.65
N LEU A 53 -3.83 2.94 -7.03
CA LEU A 53 -2.90 3.00 -8.18
C LEU A 53 -1.66 2.12 -7.96
N CYS A 54 -1.12 2.12 -6.74
CA CYS A 54 0.05 1.33 -6.42
C CYS A 54 -0.22 -0.17 -6.40
N PHE A 55 -1.40 -0.62 -5.96
CA PHE A 55 -1.79 -2.04 -6.08
C PHE A 55 -2.08 -2.46 -7.52
N ALA A 56 -2.42 -1.51 -8.40
CA ALA A 56 -2.53 -1.75 -9.84
C ALA A 56 -1.16 -1.75 -10.56
N ALA A 57 -0.09 -1.35 -9.90
CA ALA A 57 1.21 -1.24 -10.57
C ALA A 57 1.83 -2.62 -10.84
N PRO A 58 2.47 -2.85 -12.01
CA PRO A 58 2.99 -4.16 -12.42
C PRO A 58 4.02 -4.74 -11.45
N SER A 59 4.74 -3.90 -10.72
CA SER A 59 5.73 -4.30 -9.72
C SER A 59 5.84 -3.23 -8.64
N TRP A 60 4.83 -3.10 -7.78
CA TRP A 60 4.78 -2.03 -6.77
C TRP A 60 6.02 -1.96 -5.88
N ARG A 61 6.69 -3.10 -5.62
CA ARG A 61 7.95 -3.15 -4.85
C ARG A 61 9.13 -2.50 -5.56
N ALA A 62 9.12 -2.43 -6.88
CA ALA A 62 10.13 -1.76 -7.70
C ALA A 62 9.87 -0.26 -7.83
N ILE A 63 8.75 0.24 -7.30
CA ILE A 63 8.31 1.63 -7.43
C ILE A 63 8.45 2.32 -6.06
N PRO A 64 9.47 3.18 -5.85
CA PRO A 64 9.79 3.72 -4.52
C PRO A 64 8.63 4.45 -3.85
N GLN A 65 7.81 5.18 -4.61
CA GLN A 65 6.64 5.87 -4.09
C GLN A 65 5.50 4.93 -3.64
N CYS A 66 5.47 3.69 -4.11
CA CYS A 66 4.46 2.70 -3.75
C CYS A 66 4.84 1.86 -2.54
N VAL A 67 6.13 1.75 -2.23
CA VAL A 67 6.60 0.90 -1.14
C VAL A 67 6.09 1.36 0.24
N PRO A 68 6.27 2.63 0.66
CA PRO A 68 5.76 3.10 1.95
C PRO A 68 4.23 2.99 2.11
N PRO A 69 3.38 3.48 1.18
CA PRO A 69 1.94 3.45 1.38
C PRO A 69 1.38 2.03 1.37
N ILE A 70 1.88 1.12 0.51
CA ILE A 70 1.43 -0.29 0.54
C ILE A 70 1.84 -0.96 1.85
N ARG A 71 3.09 -0.78 2.31
CA ARG A 71 3.50 -1.35 3.61
C ARG A 71 2.72 -0.78 4.79
N GLN A 72 2.29 0.47 4.70
CA GLN A 72 1.44 1.07 5.72
C GLN A 72 0.04 0.48 5.70
N VAL A 73 -0.63 0.43 4.54
CA VAL A 73 -2.00 -0.12 4.47
C VAL A 73 -2.04 -1.59 4.86
N LEU A 74 -1.05 -2.41 4.47
CA LEU A 74 -1.01 -3.82 4.88
C LEU A 74 -0.82 -3.98 6.39
N ARG A 75 -0.01 -3.13 7.03
CA ARG A 75 0.10 -3.11 8.51
C ARG A 75 -1.18 -2.65 9.18
N ASP A 76 -1.90 -1.70 8.58
CA ASP A 76 -3.16 -1.20 9.11
C ASP A 76 -4.26 -2.27 9.00
N LEU A 77 -4.32 -2.99 7.88
CA LEU A 77 -5.19 -4.16 7.70
C LEU A 77 -4.88 -5.27 8.71
N ALA A 78 -3.60 -5.55 8.97
CA ALA A 78 -3.18 -6.51 10.00
C ALA A 78 -3.65 -6.12 11.41
N ARG A 79 -3.92 -4.83 11.65
CA ARG A 79 -4.49 -4.30 12.90
C ARG A 79 -6.02 -4.20 12.87
N GLY A 80 -6.68 -4.74 11.84
CA GLY A 80 -8.13 -4.72 11.68
C GLY A 80 -8.69 -3.38 11.20
N ARG A 81 -7.86 -2.45 10.70
CA ARG A 81 -8.35 -1.21 10.09
C ARG A 81 -8.99 -1.50 8.74
N ALA A 82 -9.97 -0.69 8.37
CA ALA A 82 -10.60 -0.77 7.05
C ALA A 82 -9.62 -0.37 5.93
N PHE A 83 -9.83 -0.94 4.74
CA PHE A 83 -9.10 -0.53 3.54
C PHE A 83 -9.49 0.90 3.15
N PRO A 84 -8.54 1.78 2.76
CA PRO A 84 -8.84 3.17 2.44
C PRO A 84 -9.65 3.27 1.14
N THR A 85 -10.57 4.23 1.08
CA THR A 85 -11.36 4.51 -0.12
C THR A 85 -10.70 5.58 -0.99
N CYS A 86 -10.96 5.55 -2.30
CA CYS A 86 -10.53 6.59 -3.23
C CYS A 86 -11.75 7.22 -3.92
N GLY A 87 -12.07 8.46 -3.57
CA GLY A 87 -13.16 9.21 -4.22
C GLY A 87 -12.83 9.67 -5.64
N MET A 88 -11.54 9.73 -6.00
CA MET A 88 -11.07 10.18 -7.32
C MET A 88 -10.82 9.04 -8.31
N ALA A 89 -11.14 7.78 -7.96
CA ALA A 89 -10.80 6.63 -8.80
C ALA A 89 -11.53 6.65 -10.16
N GLY A 90 -12.65 7.39 -10.27
CA GLY A 90 -13.54 7.33 -11.43
C GLY A 90 -14.44 6.09 -11.39
N ALA A 91 -15.48 6.08 -12.22
CA ALA A 91 -16.46 5.00 -12.23
C ALA A 91 -15.83 3.66 -12.65
N GLY A 92 -16.19 2.58 -11.96
CA GLY A 92 -15.70 1.22 -12.25
C GLY A 92 -14.30 0.91 -11.70
N ASN A 93 -13.59 1.90 -11.14
CA ASN A 93 -12.29 1.68 -10.52
C ASN A 93 -12.46 1.53 -9.01
N SER A 94 -11.94 0.44 -8.45
CA SER A 94 -12.03 0.19 -7.01
C SER A 94 -10.90 -0.70 -6.52
N ALA A 95 -10.65 -0.63 -5.22
CA ALA A 95 -9.81 -1.57 -4.52
C ALA A 95 -10.46 -1.92 -3.18
N SER A 96 -10.43 -3.19 -2.81
CA SER A 96 -11.04 -3.69 -1.58
C SER A 96 -10.23 -4.82 -0.98
N HIS A 97 -10.38 -5.01 0.33
CA HIS A 97 -9.71 -6.05 1.08
C HIS A 97 -10.68 -7.15 1.51
N ALA A 98 -10.22 -8.40 1.47
CA ALA A 98 -10.88 -9.54 2.09
C ALA A 98 -9.85 -10.45 2.78
N TRP A 99 -10.23 -11.06 3.90
CA TRP A 99 -9.41 -12.06 4.58
C TRP A 99 -9.37 -13.37 3.78
N ALA A 100 -8.21 -14.00 3.73
CA ALA A 100 -8.01 -15.29 3.07
C ALA A 100 -8.73 -16.40 3.84
N SER A 101 -9.25 -17.39 3.12
CA SER A 101 -9.90 -18.55 3.72
C SER A 101 -9.63 -19.79 2.86
N ALA A 102 -8.81 -20.71 3.35
CA ALA A 102 -8.53 -21.93 2.60
C ALA A 102 -9.70 -22.93 2.68
N PRO A 103 -10.01 -23.68 1.61
CA PRO A 103 -9.41 -23.57 0.28
C PRO A 103 -10.10 -22.52 -0.63
N ALA A 104 -11.26 -21.99 -0.25
CA ALA A 104 -12.15 -21.23 -1.15
C ALA A 104 -11.60 -19.86 -1.62
N TYR A 105 -10.87 -19.17 -0.76
CA TYR A 105 -10.25 -17.87 -1.02
C TYR A 105 -8.79 -17.88 -0.61
N CYS A 106 -8.03 -18.76 -1.26
CA CYS A 106 -6.58 -18.83 -1.22
C CYS A 106 -6.10 -19.34 -2.58
N PRO A 107 -4.97 -18.88 -3.14
CA PRO A 107 -4.43 -19.48 -4.34
C PRO A 107 -3.98 -20.91 -4.04
N PRO A 108 -4.25 -21.86 -4.94
CA PRO A 108 -4.06 -23.27 -4.63
C PRO A 108 -2.57 -23.64 -4.45
N GLN A 109 -1.66 -22.92 -5.13
CA GLN A 109 -0.21 -23.08 -4.94
C GLN A 109 0.32 -22.59 -3.58
N TYR A 110 -0.50 -21.90 -2.79
CA TYR A 110 -0.19 -21.43 -1.43
C TYR A 110 -1.17 -21.97 -0.39
N THR A 111 -1.91 -23.02 -0.75
CA THR A 111 -2.83 -23.72 0.15
C THR A 111 -2.16 -24.98 0.67
N GLN A 112 -2.11 -25.13 1.99
CA GLN A 112 -1.55 -26.30 2.65
C GLN A 112 -2.68 -27.21 3.13
N SER A 113 -2.51 -28.52 2.99
CA SER A 113 -3.43 -29.53 3.51
C SER A 113 -2.76 -30.31 4.62
N PHE A 114 -3.48 -30.48 5.72
CA PHE A 114 -3.07 -31.30 6.85
C PHE A 114 -4.13 -32.33 7.10
N SER A 115 -3.73 -33.57 7.34
CA SER A 115 -4.63 -34.67 7.64
C SER A 115 -4.24 -35.28 8.97
N ASP A 116 -5.22 -35.44 9.85
CA ASP A 116 -5.10 -36.17 11.10
C ASP A 116 -6.24 -37.20 11.22
N GLU A 117 -6.38 -37.82 12.40
CA GLU A 117 -7.40 -38.83 12.67
C GLU A 117 -8.84 -38.27 12.58
N THR A 118 -9.01 -36.95 12.67
CA THR A 118 -10.32 -36.27 12.66
C THR A 118 -10.74 -35.79 11.28
N GLY A 119 -9.79 -35.66 10.34
CA GLY A 119 -10.07 -35.31 8.96
C GLY A 119 -8.96 -34.48 8.33
N THR A 120 -9.29 -33.82 7.21
CA THR A 120 -8.37 -32.92 6.51
C THR A 120 -8.78 -31.48 6.75
N TYR A 121 -7.84 -30.65 7.18
CA TYR A 121 -8.00 -29.20 7.26
C TYR A 121 -7.02 -28.49 6.34
N TYR A 122 -7.40 -27.26 5.96
CA TYR A 122 -6.63 -26.45 5.03
C TYR A 122 -6.22 -25.13 5.67
N THR A 123 -5.02 -24.68 5.36
CA THR A 123 -4.54 -23.33 5.70
C THR A 123 -4.04 -22.59 4.47
N CYS A 124 -3.98 -21.27 4.56
CA CYS A 124 -3.43 -20.41 3.52
C CYS A 124 -2.14 -19.77 4.04
N ASP A 125 -1.10 -19.70 3.20
CA ASP A 125 0.14 -18.99 3.54
C ASP A 125 -0.05 -17.46 3.64
N PHE A 126 -1.14 -16.96 3.06
CA PHE A 126 -1.54 -15.56 3.09
C PHE A 126 -2.69 -15.32 4.08
N ASN A 127 -2.68 -14.16 4.73
CA ASN A 127 -3.72 -13.78 5.67
C ASN A 127 -4.88 -13.07 4.97
N GLY A 128 -4.60 -12.31 3.91
CA GLY A 128 -5.63 -11.56 3.20
C GLY A 128 -5.24 -11.23 1.77
N ALA A 129 -6.17 -10.61 1.07
CA ALA A 129 -5.96 -10.15 -0.30
C ALA A 129 -6.59 -8.78 -0.54
N VAL A 130 -5.91 -7.96 -1.33
CA VAL A 130 -6.45 -6.72 -1.88
C VAL A 130 -6.76 -6.96 -3.35
N SER A 131 -8.04 -6.83 -3.72
CA SER A 131 -8.49 -6.95 -5.11
C SER A 131 -8.66 -5.56 -5.70
N VAL A 132 -8.15 -5.36 -6.91
CA VAL A 132 -8.28 -4.12 -7.70
C VAL A 132 -9.12 -4.40 -8.93
N ASN A 133 -10.12 -3.57 -9.16
CA ASN A 133 -10.90 -3.55 -10.39
C ASN A 133 -10.59 -2.25 -11.16
N ILE A 134 -10.43 -2.37 -12.48
CA ILE A 134 -10.28 -1.24 -13.39
C ILE A 134 -11.38 -1.33 -14.45
N ASN A 135 -12.11 -0.24 -14.66
CA ASN A 135 -13.26 -0.17 -15.57
C ASN A 135 -14.30 -1.30 -15.34
N GLY A 136 -14.53 -1.66 -14.07
CA GLY A 136 -15.47 -2.71 -13.67
C GLY A 136 -14.93 -4.14 -13.78
N ALA A 137 -13.76 -4.35 -14.39
CA ALA A 137 -13.16 -5.67 -14.58
C ALA A 137 -12.07 -5.97 -13.53
N PRO A 138 -11.89 -7.23 -13.10
CA PRO A 138 -10.76 -7.61 -12.26
C PRO A 138 -9.43 -7.31 -12.95
N PHE A 139 -8.56 -6.58 -12.26
CA PHE A 139 -7.26 -6.17 -12.78
C PHE A 139 -6.12 -6.91 -12.08
N ALA A 140 -6.06 -6.80 -10.74
CA ALA A 140 -5.02 -7.43 -9.94
C ALA A 140 -5.59 -7.90 -8.59
N ARG A 141 -4.99 -8.94 -8.02
CA ARG A 141 -5.22 -9.38 -6.65
C ARG A 141 -3.90 -9.60 -5.95
N THR A 142 -3.60 -8.76 -4.96
CA THR A 142 -2.39 -8.87 -4.14
C THR A 142 -2.70 -9.60 -2.85
N TRP A 143 -2.19 -10.83 -2.72
CA TRP A 143 -2.20 -11.62 -1.50
C TRP A 143 -1.09 -11.14 -0.58
N TRP A 144 -1.35 -11.07 0.72
CA TRP A 144 -0.41 -10.56 1.71
C TRP A 144 -0.50 -11.32 3.03
N ASN A 145 0.61 -11.34 3.78
CA ASN A 145 0.65 -11.91 5.11
C ASN A 145 1.25 -10.96 6.15
N MET A 146 1.06 -11.27 7.42
CA MET A 146 1.56 -10.47 8.55
C MET A 146 3.10 -10.44 8.62
N GLY A 147 3.79 -11.39 7.97
CA GLY A 147 5.24 -11.40 7.82
C GLY A 147 5.77 -10.36 6.81
N GLY A 148 4.87 -9.65 6.11
CA GLY A 148 5.23 -8.65 5.10
C GLY A 148 5.53 -9.25 3.73
N ASP A 149 5.27 -10.53 3.52
CA ASP A 149 5.29 -11.11 2.19
C ASP A 149 4.01 -10.78 1.42
N SER A 150 4.13 -10.69 0.10
CA SER A 150 3.01 -10.45 -0.79
C SER A 150 3.28 -10.99 -2.19
N VAL A 151 2.23 -11.46 -2.87
CA VAL A 151 2.27 -11.84 -4.28
C VAL A 151 1.08 -11.26 -5.00
N THR A 152 1.27 -10.81 -6.24
CA THR A 152 0.20 -10.21 -7.03
C THR A 152 -0.14 -11.13 -8.21
N ASP A 153 -1.40 -11.54 -8.27
CA ASP A 153 -1.99 -12.16 -9.45
C ASP A 153 -2.59 -11.07 -10.34
N PHE A 154 -2.14 -10.99 -11.58
CA PHE A 154 -2.72 -10.10 -12.59
C PHE A 154 -3.66 -10.88 -13.50
N SER A 155 -4.82 -10.30 -13.81
CA SER A 155 -5.78 -10.90 -14.73
C SER A 155 -5.18 -11.02 -16.14
N PRO A 156 -5.68 -11.93 -16.99
CA PRO A 156 -5.21 -12.04 -18.38
C PRO A 156 -5.30 -10.71 -19.16
N GLY A 157 -6.37 -9.94 -18.94
CA GLY A 157 -6.52 -8.61 -19.53
C GLY A 157 -5.48 -7.61 -19.03
N ALA A 158 -5.18 -7.63 -17.72
CA ALA A 158 -4.12 -6.79 -17.16
C ALA A 158 -2.73 -7.18 -17.71
N LYS A 159 -2.43 -8.48 -17.80
CA LYS A 159 -1.16 -8.99 -18.36
C LYS A 159 -0.96 -8.55 -19.81
N ALA A 160 -2.02 -8.63 -20.63
CA ALA A 160 -1.99 -8.16 -22.01
C ALA A 160 -1.74 -6.64 -22.12
N GLN A 161 -2.22 -5.85 -21.16
CA GLN A 161 -2.01 -4.40 -21.12
C GLN A 161 -0.62 -3.99 -20.60
N LEU A 162 -0.12 -4.68 -19.57
CA LEU A 162 1.13 -4.33 -18.88
C LEU A 162 2.37 -4.76 -19.66
N GLY A 163 2.31 -5.90 -20.36
CA GLY A 163 3.44 -6.51 -21.07
C GLY A 163 4.49 -7.13 -20.15
N GLN A 164 4.88 -6.43 -19.07
CA GLN A 164 5.79 -6.92 -18.03
C GLN A 164 5.22 -6.64 -16.64
N TRP A 165 5.40 -7.59 -15.72
CA TRP A 165 4.94 -7.52 -14.33
C TRP A 165 5.78 -8.42 -13.42
N ASP A 166 5.57 -8.31 -12.11
CA ASP A 166 6.12 -9.24 -11.14
C ASP A 166 5.45 -10.61 -11.31
N ASN A 167 6.15 -11.50 -12.01
CA ASN A 167 5.64 -12.81 -12.40
C ASN A 167 5.80 -13.89 -11.31
N ARG A 168 6.08 -13.52 -10.05
CA ARG A 168 6.20 -14.50 -8.97
C ARG A 168 4.98 -15.40 -8.86
N PHE A 169 3.77 -14.84 -8.90
CA PHE A 169 2.54 -15.63 -8.79
C PHE A 169 2.44 -16.70 -9.88
N ASP A 170 2.72 -16.31 -11.14
CA ASP A 170 2.65 -17.20 -12.30
C ASP A 170 3.72 -18.30 -12.26
N ARG A 171 4.95 -17.93 -11.90
CA ARG A 171 6.07 -18.88 -11.75
C ARG A 171 5.79 -19.89 -10.63
N ASP A 172 5.22 -19.44 -9.52
CA ASP A 172 4.91 -20.30 -8.38
C ASP A 172 3.76 -21.26 -8.75
N PHE A 173 2.75 -20.77 -9.48
CA PHE A 173 1.68 -21.61 -10.03
C PHE A 173 2.21 -22.65 -11.03
N ALA A 174 3.08 -22.26 -11.96
CA ALA A 174 3.66 -23.17 -12.95
C ALA A 174 4.53 -24.26 -12.33
N ARG A 175 5.16 -24.01 -11.17
CA ARG A 175 5.91 -25.02 -10.41
C ARG A 175 5.01 -25.97 -9.63
N TRP A 176 3.86 -25.48 -9.16
CA TRP A 176 2.89 -26.25 -8.40
C TRP A 176 1.99 -27.12 -9.28
N GLN A 177 1.54 -26.62 -10.44
CA GLN A 177 0.63 -27.35 -11.33
C GLN A 177 1.08 -28.79 -11.68
N PRO A 178 2.36 -29.08 -11.99
CA PRO A 178 2.79 -30.45 -12.28
C PRO A 178 2.88 -31.36 -11.05
N THR A 179 2.78 -30.83 -9.82
CA THR A 179 2.75 -31.67 -8.60
C THR A 179 1.35 -32.23 -8.33
N LEU A 180 0.34 -31.81 -9.10
CA LEU A 180 -1.03 -32.28 -8.94
C LEU A 180 -1.18 -33.74 -9.42
N PRO A 181 -1.92 -34.56 -8.67
CA PRO A 181 -2.33 -35.87 -9.15
C PRO A 181 -3.10 -35.80 -10.48
N PRO A 182 -3.01 -36.84 -11.34
CA PRO A 182 -3.62 -36.84 -12.68
C PRO A 182 -5.13 -36.55 -12.72
N PHE A 183 -5.86 -36.84 -11.64
CA PHE A 183 -7.31 -36.66 -11.57
C PHE A 183 -7.75 -35.20 -11.35
N PHE A 184 -6.84 -34.27 -11.00
CA PHE A 184 -7.17 -32.85 -10.87
C PHE A 184 -7.18 -32.10 -12.21
N PHE A 185 -6.57 -32.64 -13.26
CA PHE A 185 -6.52 -31.99 -14.58
C PHE A 185 -7.85 -32.02 -15.33
N ASN A 186 -8.78 -32.92 -14.97
CA ASN A 186 -10.05 -33.12 -15.68
C ASN A 186 -11.20 -32.24 -15.16
N ASN A 187 -10.96 -31.38 -14.17
CA ASN A 187 -11.99 -30.52 -13.56
C ASN A 187 -11.58 -29.02 -13.50
N ALA A 188 -10.54 -28.62 -14.23
CA ALA A 188 -10.26 -27.19 -14.42
C ALA A 188 -11.30 -26.61 -15.40
N PRO A 189 -12.07 -25.57 -15.02
CA PRO A 189 -13.02 -24.91 -15.92
C PRO A 189 -12.35 -24.21 -17.11
#